data_AF-A0A537CE42-F1
#
_entry.id   AF-A0A537CE42-F1
#
_cell.length_a   1.000
_cell.length_b   1.000
_cell.length_c   1.000
_cell.angle_alpha   90.00
_cell.angle_beta   90.00
_cell.angle_gamma   90.00
#
_symmetry.space_group_name_H-M   'P 1'
#
loop_
_entity.id
_entity.type
_entity.pdbx_description
1 polymer ?
#
loop_
_entity_poly.entity_id
_entity_poly.type
_entity_poly.pdbx_seq_one_letter_code
_entity_poly.pdbx_strand_id
1 'polypeptide(L)'
;MRDVEGALRFTSRERWRKWLEKNHATKIAALLVIYKRPPKNERLPSRHAREEALCFGWIDGWYKRLDDERWLIRYSPRRKGSNWSKYNIARAWKLMNEGKMTSAGIARLPPDVLRVWERHRPPVVITDRGGGINPQWEIRFSDGKDYLSKIKMPALAP
;
A
#
# COMPACT_ATOMS: atom_id res chain seq x y z
N MET A 1 -24.78 10.44 -10.25
CA MET A 1 -24.34 9.39 -9.30
C MET A 1 -23.87 8.12 -10.05
N ARG A 2 -23.08 8.26 -11.13
CA ARG A 2 -22.58 7.15 -11.97
C ARG A 2 -21.22 6.60 -11.50
N ASP A 3 -20.59 7.22 -10.50
CA ASP A 3 -19.19 6.96 -10.11
C ASP A 3 -18.98 5.76 -9.17
N VAL A 4 -20.05 5.02 -8.81
CA VAL A 4 -19.98 3.90 -7.85
C VAL A 4 -20.38 2.56 -8.47
N GLU A 5 -20.86 2.58 -9.72
CA GLU A 5 -21.23 1.38 -10.46
C GLU A 5 -19.96 0.57 -10.75
N GLY A 6 -19.96 -0.70 -10.36
CA GLY A 6 -18.77 -1.57 -10.44
C GLY A 6 -17.73 -1.37 -9.32
N ALA A 7 -17.97 -0.48 -8.35
CA ALA A 7 -17.07 -0.33 -7.20
C ALA A 7 -17.11 -1.56 -6.28
N LEU A 8 -15.92 -2.08 -5.94
CA LEU A 8 -15.73 -3.22 -5.07
C LEU A 8 -15.99 -2.82 -3.61
N ARG A 9 -16.56 -3.75 -2.85
CA ARG A 9 -16.80 -3.63 -1.41
C ARG A 9 -16.30 -4.90 -0.75
N PHE A 10 -15.28 -4.76 0.10
CA PHE A 10 -14.74 -5.87 0.86
C PHE A 10 -14.77 -5.55 2.34
N THR A 11 -15.21 -6.53 3.12
CA THR A 11 -15.32 -6.42 4.58
C THR A 11 -14.07 -6.95 5.31
N SER A 12 -13.08 -7.47 4.58
CA SER A 12 -11.85 -8.03 5.17
C SER A 12 -10.63 -7.91 4.25
N ARG A 13 -9.45 -7.97 4.87
CA ARG A 13 -8.13 -7.96 4.20
C ARG A 13 -7.99 -9.15 3.25
N GLU A 14 -8.46 -10.32 3.66
CA GLU A 14 -8.35 -11.57 2.92
C GLU A 14 -9.19 -11.54 1.63
N ARG A 15 -10.39 -10.95 1.68
CA ARG A 15 -11.24 -10.81 0.48
C ARG A 15 -10.60 -9.90 -0.56
N TRP A 16 -10.01 -8.79 -0.11
CA TRP A 16 -9.27 -7.90 -1.00
C TRP A 16 -8.03 -8.57 -1.60
N ARG A 17 -7.25 -9.28 -0.76
CA ARG A 17 -6.10 -10.05 -1.21
C ARG A 17 -6.48 -11.08 -2.28
N LYS A 18 -7.54 -11.87 -2.06
CA LYS A 18 -8.05 -12.85 -3.03
C LYS A 18 -8.47 -12.21 -4.36
N TRP A 19 -9.02 -11.00 -4.31
CA TRP A 19 -9.33 -10.26 -5.54
C TRP A 19 -8.03 -9.89 -6.28
N LEU A 20 -7.03 -9.36 -5.58
CA LEU A 20 -5.73 -9.02 -6.17
C LEU A 20 -5.03 -10.26 -6.75
N GLU A 21 -5.00 -11.38 -6.04
CA GLU A 21 -4.43 -12.65 -6.53
C GLU A 21 -4.98 -13.02 -7.91
N LYS A 22 -6.30 -12.92 -8.08
CA LYS A 22 -6.98 -13.26 -9.34
C LYS A 22 -6.85 -12.21 -10.44
N ASN A 23 -6.63 -10.93 -10.09
CA ASN A 23 -6.85 -9.81 -11.02
C ASN A 23 -5.63 -8.90 -11.25
N HIS A 24 -4.59 -8.99 -10.41
CA HIS A 24 -3.51 -7.99 -10.40
C HIS A 24 -2.73 -7.91 -11.73
N ALA A 25 -2.70 -9.00 -12.50
CA ALA A 25 -1.99 -9.08 -13.78
C ALA A 25 -2.84 -8.62 -14.98
N THR A 26 -4.17 -8.66 -14.87
CA THR A 26 -5.08 -8.47 -16.01
C THR A 26 -5.93 -7.20 -15.93
N LYS A 27 -6.19 -6.68 -14.73
CA LYS A 27 -6.99 -5.46 -14.55
C LYS A 27 -6.12 -4.22 -14.52
N ILE A 28 -6.61 -3.15 -15.16
CA ILE A 28 -5.92 -1.84 -15.21
C ILE A 28 -6.17 -0.98 -13.97
N ALA A 29 -7.26 -1.24 -13.25
CA ALA A 29 -7.64 -0.54 -12.03
C ALA A 29 -8.69 -1.33 -11.23
N ALA A 30 -8.85 -0.94 -9.97
CA ALA A 30 -9.96 -1.31 -9.10
C ALA A 30 -10.47 -0.04 -8.40
N LEU A 31 -11.78 0.14 -8.32
CA LEU A 31 -12.39 1.15 -7.46
C LEU A 31 -12.87 0.44 -6.20
N LEU A 32 -12.35 0.82 -5.04
CA LEU A 32 -12.64 0.19 -3.76
C LEU A 32 -13.31 1.19 -2.83
N VAL A 33 -14.47 0.81 -2.29
CA VAL A 33 -15.13 1.58 -1.22
C VAL A 33 -14.45 1.26 0.10
N ILE A 34 -14.05 2.31 0.82
CA ILE A 34 -13.39 2.23 2.13
C ILE A 34 -14.17 3.07 3.13
N TYR A 35 -14.52 2.50 4.28
CA TYR A 35 -15.12 3.23 5.39
C TYR A 35 -14.09 4.09 6.12
N LYS A 36 -14.48 5.32 6.46
CA LYS A 36 -13.70 6.29 7.25
C LYS A 36 -13.47 5.81 8.67
N ARG A 37 -14.53 5.25 9.24
CA ARG A 37 -14.59 4.68 10.59
C ARG A 37 -15.26 3.32 10.47
N PRO A 38 -14.51 2.29 10.04
CA PRO A 38 -15.09 0.97 9.89
C PRO A 38 -15.67 0.50 11.23
N PRO A 39 -16.90 -0.05 11.27
CA PRO A 39 -17.40 -0.72 12.46
C PRO A 39 -16.51 -1.92 12.82
N LYS A 40 -16.50 -2.35 14.09
CA LYS A 40 -15.55 -3.37 14.63
C LYS A 40 -15.50 -4.68 13.81
N ASN A 41 -16.56 -4.98 13.07
CA ASN A 41 -16.76 -6.16 12.23
C ASN A 41 -16.41 -5.96 10.74
N GLU A 42 -16.20 -4.74 10.25
CA GLU A 42 -15.78 -4.47 8.86
C GLU A 42 -14.30 -4.05 8.83
N ARG A 43 -13.42 -5.01 8.59
CA ARG A 43 -11.99 -4.91 8.91
C ARG A 43 -11.09 -4.55 7.74
N LEU A 44 -11.59 -3.76 6.77
CA LEU A 44 -10.72 -3.21 5.72
C LEU A 44 -10.48 -1.70 5.84
N PRO A 45 -9.72 -1.24 6.85
CA PRO A 45 -9.09 0.07 6.82
C PRO A 45 -8.27 0.28 5.53
N SER A 46 -8.24 1.52 5.06
CA SER A 46 -7.38 2.00 3.96
C SER A 46 -5.94 1.49 4.07
N ARG A 47 -5.39 1.48 5.31
CA ARG A 47 -4.06 0.99 5.66
C ARG A 47 -3.83 -0.45 5.19
N HIS A 48 -4.79 -1.34 5.40
CA HIS A 48 -4.70 -2.75 5.00
C HIS A 48 -4.92 -2.92 3.50
N ALA A 49 -5.86 -2.17 2.92
CA ALA A 49 -6.08 -2.19 1.47
C ALA A 49 -4.81 -1.78 0.70
N ARG A 50 -4.11 -0.74 1.16
CA ARG A 50 -2.82 -0.30 0.61
C ARG A 50 -1.72 -1.35 0.78
N GLU A 51 -1.59 -1.96 1.95
CA GLU A 51 -0.58 -3.03 2.19
C GLU A 51 -0.76 -4.19 1.22
N GLU A 52 -1.99 -4.67 1.06
CA GLU A 52 -2.27 -5.74 0.12
C GLU A 52 -2.01 -5.29 -1.32
N ALA A 53 -2.40 -4.07 -1.71
CA ALA A 53 -2.07 -3.57 -3.04
C ALA A 53 -0.55 -3.59 -3.31
N LEU A 54 0.27 -3.13 -2.35
CA LEU A 54 1.73 -3.16 -2.48
C LEU A 54 2.27 -4.59 -2.66
N CYS A 55 1.70 -5.58 -1.95
CA CYS A 55 2.08 -7.00 -2.09
C CYS A 55 1.98 -7.50 -3.53
N PHE A 56 1.09 -6.95 -4.35
CA PHE A 56 0.86 -7.34 -5.76
C PHE A 56 1.41 -6.31 -6.76
N GLY A 57 2.18 -5.33 -6.30
CA GLY A 57 2.78 -4.31 -7.17
C GLY A 57 1.78 -3.24 -7.61
N TRP A 58 0.70 -3.05 -6.84
CA TRP A 58 -0.32 -2.03 -7.04
C TRP A 58 -0.16 -0.88 -6.04
N ILE A 59 -0.81 0.24 -6.31
CA ILE A 59 -0.83 1.42 -5.43
C ILE A 59 -2.19 2.11 -5.49
N ASP A 60 -2.57 2.81 -4.43
CA ASP A 60 -3.66 3.76 -4.45
C ASP A 60 -3.28 5.02 -5.24
N GLY A 61 -4.22 5.53 -6.03
CA GLY A 61 -4.10 6.79 -6.75
C GLY A 61 -4.96 7.86 -6.10
N TRP A 62 -5.97 8.34 -6.82
CA TRP A 62 -6.91 9.31 -6.29
C TRP A 62 -7.95 8.65 -5.38
N TYR A 63 -8.55 9.48 -4.51
CA TYR A 63 -9.72 9.14 -3.73
C TYR A 63 -10.80 10.21 -3.88
N LYS A 64 -12.07 9.82 -3.73
CA LYS A 64 -13.24 10.70 -3.77
C LYS A 64 -14.13 10.45 -2.56
N ARG A 65 -14.68 11.50 -1.95
CA ARG A 65 -15.71 11.38 -0.91
C ARG A 65 -16.97 10.83 -1.56
N LEU A 66 -17.47 9.70 -1.07
CA LEU A 66 -18.80 9.21 -1.47
C LEU A 66 -19.88 9.85 -0.62
N ASP A 67 -19.65 9.90 0.69
CA ASP A 67 -20.55 10.45 1.70
C ASP A 67 -19.79 10.74 3.00
N ASP A 68 -20.50 10.88 4.11
CA ASP A 68 -19.94 11.19 5.43
C ASP A 68 -19.12 10.04 6.02
N GLU A 69 -19.39 8.80 5.61
CA GLU A 69 -18.80 7.61 6.19
C GLU A 69 -17.81 6.92 5.26
N ARG A 70 -17.86 7.19 3.96
CA ARG A 70 -17.17 6.39 2.95
C ARG A 70 -16.35 7.22 1.97
N TRP A 71 -15.26 6.60 1.54
CA TRP A 71 -14.42 7.02 0.44
C TRP A 71 -14.48 5.99 -0.69
N LEU A 72 -14.30 6.47 -1.92
CA LEU A 72 -13.94 5.64 -3.06
C LEU A 72 -12.45 5.85 -3.34
N ILE A 73 -11.66 4.78 -3.37
CA ILE A 73 -10.22 4.84 -3.66
C ILE A 73 -9.95 4.03 -4.93
N ARG A 74 -9.22 4.63 -5.87
CA ARG A 74 -8.73 3.91 -7.04
C ARG A 74 -7.40 3.23 -6.72
N TYR A 75 -7.31 1.94 -6.97
CA TYR A 75 -6.07 1.17 -6.96
C TYR A 75 -5.68 0.78 -8.38
N SER A 76 -4.39 0.75 -8.70
CA SER A 76 -3.91 0.30 -10.02
C SER A 76 -2.49 -0.27 -9.97
N PRO A 77 -2.08 -1.06 -10.97
CA PRO A 77 -0.69 -1.49 -11.10
C PRO A 77 0.27 -0.30 -11.11
N ARG A 78 1.39 -0.41 -10.40
CA ARG A 78 2.44 0.61 -10.45
C ARG A 78 3.14 0.58 -11.80
N ARG A 79 3.34 1.75 -12.41
CA ARG A 79 4.16 1.85 -13.63
C ARG A 79 5.60 1.44 -13.33
N LYS A 80 6.26 0.73 -14.25
CA LYS A 80 7.69 0.39 -14.15
C LYS A 80 8.48 1.70 -14.02
N GLY A 81 9.41 1.76 -13.06
CA GLY A 81 10.22 2.96 -12.79
C GLY A 81 9.52 4.10 -12.04
N SER A 82 8.25 3.98 -11.66
CA SER A 82 7.57 5.05 -10.91
C SER A 82 8.09 5.19 -9.47
N ASN A 83 8.23 6.44 -9.03
CA ASN A 83 8.78 6.83 -7.72
C ASN A 83 8.06 6.16 -6.54
N TRP A 84 8.85 5.63 -5.59
CA TRP A 84 8.35 5.12 -4.33
C TRP A 84 8.62 6.14 -3.22
N SER A 85 7.61 6.46 -2.42
CA SER A 85 7.82 7.26 -1.21
C SER A 85 8.60 6.46 -0.16
N LYS A 86 9.34 7.15 0.71
CA LYS A 86 9.96 6.57 1.91
C LYS A 86 9.00 5.67 2.69
N TYR A 87 7.75 6.10 2.75
CA TYR A 87 6.68 5.38 3.42
C TYR A 87 6.31 4.04 2.78
N ASN A 88 6.10 4.02 1.47
CA ASN A 88 5.77 2.78 0.76
C ASN A 88 6.96 1.82 0.74
N ILE A 89 8.19 2.34 0.74
CA ILE A 89 9.41 1.53 0.89
C ILE A 89 9.44 0.85 2.26
N ALA A 90 9.25 1.62 3.35
CA ALA A 90 9.21 1.07 4.70
C ALA A 90 8.12 -0.01 4.83
N ARG A 91 6.94 0.20 4.25
CA ARG A 91 5.88 -0.82 4.21
C ARG A 91 6.29 -2.05 3.41
N ALA A 92 6.90 -1.88 2.23
CA ALA A 92 7.34 -3.01 1.43
C ALA A 92 8.37 -3.85 2.20
N TRP A 93 9.35 -3.23 2.86
CA TRP A 93 10.30 -3.93 3.72
C TRP A 93 9.63 -4.67 4.86
N LYS A 94 8.67 -4.05 5.57
CA LYS A 94 7.85 -4.72 6.59
C LYS A 94 7.11 -5.94 6.03
N LEU A 95 6.46 -5.80 4.88
CA LEU A 95 5.69 -6.87 4.23
C LEU A 95 6.58 -8.00 3.70
N MET A 96 7.80 -7.69 3.25
CA MET A 96 8.79 -8.69 2.86
C MET A 96 9.35 -9.43 4.08
N ASN A 97 9.62 -8.74 5.20
CA ASN A 97 10.01 -9.40 6.46
C ASN A 97 8.91 -10.34 6.98
N GLU A 98 7.64 -9.97 6.80
CA GLU A 98 6.48 -10.79 7.15
C GLU A 98 6.17 -11.89 6.13
N GLY A 99 6.93 -12.01 5.03
CA GLY A 99 6.68 -13.02 3.98
C GLY A 99 5.38 -12.80 3.18
N LYS A 100 4.79 -11.60 3.23
CA LYS A 100 3.49 -11.29 2.58
C LYS A 100 3.62 -10.77 1.15
N MET A 101 4.77 -10.17 0.83
CA MET A 101 5.07 -9.62 -0.49
C MET A 101 5.12 -10.75 -1.53
N THR A 102 4.45 -10.57 -2.66
CA THR A 102 4.50 -11.55 -3.77
C THR A 102 5.61 -11.21 -4.76
N SER A 103 5.93 -12.14 -5.66
CA SER A 103 6.87 -11.90 -6.77
C SER A 103 6.47 -10.69 -7.62
N ALA A 104 5.17 -10.50 -7.86
CA ALA A 104 4.64 -9.35 -8.59
C ALA A 104 4.90 -8.02 -7.87
N GLY A 105 4.81 -8.00 -6.53
CA GLY A 105 5.16 -6.85 -5.71
C GLY A 105 6.66 -6.54 -5.73
N ILE A 106 7.49 -7.57 -5.52
CA ILE A 106 8.94 -7.46 -5.51
C ILE A 106 9.45 -6.91 -6.85
N ALA A 107 8.90 -7.40 -7.98
CA ALA A 107 9.26 -6.95 -9.31
C ALA A 107 9.00 -5.46 -9.59
N ARG A 108 8.23 -4.76 -8.74
CA ARG A 108 7.97 -3.31 -8.86
C ARG A 108 8.87 -2.45 -7.98
N LEU A 109 9.68 -3.05 -7.11
CA LEU A 109 10.60 -2.31 -6.25
C LEU A 109 11.78 -1.75 -7.07
N PRO A 110 12.26 -0.54 -6.74
CA PRO A 110 13.52 -0.07 -7.28
C PRO A 110 14.67 -0.99 -6.86
N PRO A 111 15.69 -1.23 -7.71
CA PRO A 111 16.81 -2.12 -7.39
C PRO A 111 17.52 -1.77 -6.07
N ASP A 112 17.72 -0.48 -5.80
CA ASP A 112 18.34 0.00 -4.57
C ASP A 112 17.52 -0.35 -3.31
N VAL A 113 16.20 -0.32 -3.40
CA VAL A 113 15.29 -0.66 -2.30
C VAL A 113 15.40 -2.15 -1.98
N LEU A 114 15.45 -2.99 -3.02
CA LEU A 114 15.58 -4.44 -2.86
C LEU A 114 16.96 -4.80 -2.28
N ARG A 115 18.04 -4.23 -2.84
CA ARG A 115 19.42 -4.46 -2.36
C ARG A 115 19.61 -4.13 -0.88
N VAL A 116 19.08 -3.00 -0.42
CA VAL A 116 19.16 -2.62 1.01
C VAL A 116 18.40 -3.62 1.88
N TRP A 117 17.24 -4.09 1.43
CA TRP A 117 16.47 -5.10 2.15
C TRP A 117 17.18 -6.45 2.21
N GLU A 118 17.73 -6.93 1.09
CA GLU A 118 18.46 -8.21 1.04
C GLU A 118 19.67 -8.21 1.97
N ARG A 119 20.39 -7.08 2.03
CA ARG A 119 21.59 -6.94 2.86
C ARG A 119 21.29 -6.81 4.36
N HIS A 120 20.20 -6.15 4.72
CA HIS A 120 20.00 -5.71 6.11
C HIS A 120 18.73 -6.21 6.77
N ARG A 121 17.72 -6.63 5.99
CA ARG A 121 16.35 -6.92 6.43
C ARG A 121 15.86 -5.95 7.53
N PRO A 122 15.80 -4.64 7.24
CA PRO A 122 15.56 -3.62 8.25
C PRO A 122 14.36 -3.93 9.14
N PRO A 123 14.47 -3.87 10.49
CA PRO A 123 13.36 -4.20 11.39
C PRO A 123 12.40 -3.01 11.50
N VAL A 124 11.58 -2.83 10.45
CA VAL A 124 10.72 -1.66 10.30
C VAL A 124 9.56 -1.68 11.30
N VAL A 125 9.41 -0.59 12.04
CA VAL A 125 8.24 -0.27 12.86
C VAL A 125 7.53 0.92 12.24
N ILE A 126 6.25 0.76 11.90
CA ILE A 126 5.42 1.82 11.34
C ILE A 126 4.27 2.09 12.30
N THR A 127 4.26 3.28 12.88
CA THR A 127 3.20 3.74 13.77
C THR A 127 2.23 4.60 12.98
N ASP A 128 0.95 4.26 13.07
CA ASP A 128 -0.14 5.09 12.57
C ASP A 128 -0.53 6.11 13.65
N ARG A 129 -0.30 7.40 13.40
CA ARG A 129 -0.65 8.47 14.34
C ARG A 129 -1.95 9.18 13.95
N GLY A 130 -2.63 8.76 12.89
CA GLY A 130 -3.92 9.32 12.48
C GLY A 130 -4.87 8.26 11.93
N GLY A 131 -6.18 8.50 11.97
CA GLY A 131 -7.12 7.66 11.22
C GLY A 131 -7.22 8.08 9.74
N GLY A 132 -7.75 7.21 8.87
CA GLY A 132 -8.22 7.60 7.54
C GLY A 132 -7.27 7.31 6.36
N ILE A 133 -7.41 8.07 5.27
CA ILE A 133 -6.70 7.80 4.00
C ILE A 133 -5.27 8.35 3.99
N ASN A 134 -5.07 9.52 4.62
CA ASN A 134 -3.79 10.23 4.73
C ASN A 134 -3.45 10.50 6.21
N PRO A 135 -3.18 9.47 7.00
CA PRO A 135 -2.78 9.72 8.37
C PRO A 135 -1.32 10.13 8.44
N GLN A 136 -0.94 10.71 9.58
CA GLN A 136 0.45 11.00 9.87
C GLN A 136 1.16 9.71 10.27
N TRP A 137 2.28 9.44 9.63
CA TRP A 137 3.02 8.21 9.81
C TRP A 137 4.36 8.47 10.46
N GLU A 138 4.75 7.57 11.34
CA GLU A 138 6.10 7.52 11.86
C GLU A 138 6.77 6.22 11.42
N ILE A 139 7.96 6.33 10.85
CA ILE A 139 8.81 5.20 10.47
C ILE A 139 9.98 5.18 11.45
N ARG A 140 10.17 4.05 12.14
CA ARG A 140 11.34 3.76 12.96
C ARG A 140 11.91 2.41 12.58
N PHE A 141 13.17 2.20 12.93
CA PHE A 141 13.83 0.90 12.85
C PHE A 141 14.21 0.52 14.28
N SER A 142 13.84 -0.69 14.72
CA SER A 142 14.01 -1.07 16.13
C SER A 142 15.47 -1.15 16.58
N ASP A 143 16.42 -1.17 15.64
CA ASP A 143 17.86 -1.14 15.89
C ASP A 143 18.46 0.28 15.84
N GLY A 144 17.62 1.31 15.71
CA GLY A 144 18.01 2.72 15.73
C GLY A 144 18.68 3.24 14.45
N LYS A 145 18.86 2.41 13.41
CA LYS A 145 19.58 2.81 12.18
C LYS A 145 18.63 3.44 11.16
N ASP A 146 19.10 4.45 10.41
CA ASP A 146 18.36 4.97 9.27
C ASP A 146 18.74 4.24 7.97
N TYR A 147 17.97 3.22 7.61
CA TYR A 147 18.16 2.48 6.37
C TYR A 147 17.65 3.22 5.13
N LEU A 148 16.71 4.16 5.28
CA LEU A 148 16.17 4.92 4.14
C LEU A 148 17.20 5.89 3.58
N SER A 149 18.13 6.38 4.41
CA SER A 149 19.29 7.17 3.96
C SER A 149 20.19 6.43 2.97
N LYS A 150 20.14 5.08 2.93
CA LYS A 150 20.97 4.23 2.06
C LYS A 150 20.38 4.02 0.66
N ILE A 151 19.21 4.58 0.40
CA ILE A 151 18.51 4.47 -0.89
C ILE A 151 18.69 5.78 -1.64
N LYS A 152 19.17 5.70 -2.89
CA LYS A 152 19.10 6.85 -3.79
C LYS A 152 17.63 7.06 -4.18
N MET A 153 16.97 7.99 -3.51
CA MET A 153 15.62 8.38 -3.88
C MET A 153 15.70 9.11 -5.24
N PRO A 154 14.92 8.72 -6.25
CA PRO A 154 14.75 9.59 -7.42
C PRO A 154 14.19 10.92 -6.93
N ALA A 155 14.63 12.03 -7.53
CA ALA A 155 14.02 13.33 -7.27
C ALA A 155 12.50 13.18 -7.41
N LEU A 156 11.75 13.69 -6.43
CA LEU A 156 10.30 13.81 -6.60
C LEU A 156 10.11 14.58 -7.90
N ALA A 157 9.42 13.98 -8.88
CA ALA A 157 8.99 14.74 -10.04
C ALA A 157 8.17 15.93 -9.49
N PRO A 158 8.42 17.16 -9.99
CA PRO A 158 7.73 18.35 -9.52
C PRO A 158 6.21 18.21 -9.59
#